data_AF-A0A1B6G1E7-F1
#
_entry.id   AF-A0A1B6G1E7-F1
#
_cell.length_a   1.000
_cell.length_b   1.000
_cell.length_c   1.000
_cell.angle_alpha   90.00
_cell.angle_beta   90.00
_cell.angle_gamma   90.00
#
_symmetry.space_group_name_H-M   'P 1'
#
loop_
_entity.id
_entity.type
_entity.pdbx_description
1 polymer ?
#
loop_
_entity_poly.entity_id
_entity_poly.type
_entity_poly.pdbx_seq_one_letter_code
_entity_poly.pdbx_strand_id
1 'polypeptide(L)'
;LEIINSAQLCGVRVCAIVSDLGGCGTLWKQLNISTDNTVFPNPTYSDTNIWVFADMPHYLKLLRNHFLDEGLVLKDGTEIDVHILNEVLAKDTGEIRLCFKLDPSFLTLKGNDRQRVMPAKAVFSRTTAKAVEV
;
A
#
# COMPACT_ATOMS: atom_id res chain seq x y z
N LEU A 1 -6.41 14.14 20.21
CA LEU A 1 -6.29 15.56 19.76
C LEU A 1 -5.33 16.37 20.62
N GLU A 2 -5.23 16.09 21.93
CA GLU A 2 -4.30 16.78 22.84
C GLU A 2 -2.83 16.79 22.37
N ILE A 3 -2.32 15.67 21.85
CA ILE A 3 -0.95 15.59 21.31
C ILE A 3 -0.73 16.59 20.17
N ILE A 4 -1.74 16.77 19.30
CA ILE A 4 -1.69 17.72 18.19
C ILE A 4 -1.63 19.15 18.74
N ASN A 5 -2.47 19.46 19.73
CA ASN A 5 -2.45 20.77 20.40
C ASN A 5 -1.08 21.05 21.04
N SER A 6 -0.54 20.11 21.82
CA SER A 6 0.76 20.27 22.46
C SER A 6 1.90 20.48 21.46
N ALA A 7 1.92 19.72 20.36
CA ALA A 7 2.93 19.91 19.31
C ALA A 7 2.85 21.30 18.66
N GLN A 8 1.62 21.79 18.42
CA GLN A 8 1.38 23.09 17.82
C GLN A 8 1.71 24.25 18.75
N LEU A 9 1.48 24.11 20.07
CA LEU A 9 1.91 25.07 21.07
C LEU A 9 3.44 25.17 21.16
N CYS A 10 4.17 24.11 20.83
CA CYS A 10 5.63 24.12 20.70
C CYS A 10 6.12 24.73 19.36
N GLY A 11 5.22 25.25 18.52
CA GLY A 11 5.55 25.87 17.22
C GLY A 11 5.65 24.89 16.04
N VAL A 12 5.32 23.60 16.23
CA VAL A 12 5.30 22.62 15.13
C VAL A 12 3.93 22.61 14.45
N ARG A 13 3.88 22.87 13.15
CA ARG A 13 2.62 22.77 12.39
C ARG A 13 2.31 21.33 12.03
N VAL A 14 1.22 20.78 12.58
CA VAL A 14 0.71 19.46 12.21
C VAL A 14 -0.28 19.62 11.06
N CYS A 15 0.10 19.15 9.87
CA CYS A 15 -0.74 19.22 8.67
C CYS A 15 -1.38 17.87 8.29
N ALA A 16 -0.84 16.76 8.78
CA ALA A 16 -1.31 15.43 8.45
C ALA A 16 -1.02 14.43 9.57
N ILE A 17 -1.80 13.36 9.60
CA ILE A 17 -1.56 12.17 10.42
C ILE A 17 -1.54 10.92 9.53
N VAL A 18 -0.74 9.94 9.91
CA VAL A 18 -0.68 8.63 9.26
C VAL A 18 -1.00 7.57 10.31
N SER A 19 -1.95 6.67 10.01
CA SER A 19 -2.31 5.56 10.90
C SER A 19 -2.19 4.21 10.20
N ASP A 20 -1.86 3.17 10.96
CA ASP A 20 -1.97 1.79 10.50
C ASP A 20 -3.45 1.37 10.37
N LEU A 21 -3.71 0.39 9.51
CA LEU A 21 -5.06 -0.05 9.13
C LEU A 21 -5.83 -0.71 10.27
N GLY A 22 -5.14 -1.31 11.25
CA GLY A 22 -5.77 -1.84 12.45
C GLY A 22 -6.42 -0.77 13.34
N GLY A 23 -5.86 0.45 13.35
CA GLY A 23 -6.37 1.59 14.14
C GLY A 23 -7.36 2.48 13.38
N CYS A 24 -7.40 2.40 12.05
CA CYS A 24 -8.30 3.21 11.23
C CYS A 24 -9.77 2.99 11.61
N GLY A 25 -10.18 1.75 11.89
CA GLY A 25 -11.58 1.42 12.14
C GLY A 25 -12.25 2.16 13.31
N THR A 26 -11.49 2.61 14.31
CA THR A 26 -12.01 3.33 15.48
C THR A 26 -11.71 4.83 15.39
N LEU A 27 -10.47 5.21 15.08
CA LEU A 27 -10.05 6.61 15.02
C LEU A 27 -10.72 7.34 13.84
N TRP A 28 -10.79 6.72 12.67
CA TRP A 28 -11.36 7.36 11.49
C TRP A 28 -12.86 7.60 11.67
N LYS A 29 -13.57 6.66 12.32
CA LYS A 29 -14.99 6.84 12.65
C LYS A 29 -15.20 8.03 13.59
N GLN A 30 -14.37 8.16 14.62
CA GLN A 30 -14.45 9.28 15.57
C GLN A 30 -14.15 10.64 14.91
N LEU A 31 -13.25 10.65 13.93
CA LEU A 31 -12.89 11.85 13.15
C LEU A 31 -13.79 12.06 11.91
N ASN A 32 -14.81 11.23 11.71
CA ASN A 32 -15.69 11.24 10.55
C ASN A 32 -14.95 11.17 9.20
N ILE A 33 -13.90 10.35 9.13
CA ILE A 33 -13.11 10.12 7.93
C ILE A 33 -13.73 9.01 7.09
N SER A 34 -13.90 9.28 5.79
CA SER A 34 -14.48 8.38 4.80
C SER A 34 -13.76 8.54 3.46
N THR A 35 -14.22 7.83 2.42
CA THR A 35 -13.74 8.01 1.04
C THR A 35 -14.04 9.41 0.49
N ASP A 36 -15.07 10.07 1.01
CA ASP A 36 -15.50 11.41 0.57
C ASP A 36 -14.98 12.52 1.48
N ASN A 37 -14.63 12.20 2.73
CA ASN A 37 -14.07 13.15 3.69
C ASN A 37 -12.74 12.64 4.27
N THR A 38 -11.62 13.23 3.85
CA THR A 38 -10.26 12.77 4.19
C THR A 38 -9.53 13.70 5.16
N VAL A 39 -10.25 14.65 5.76
CA VAL A 39 -9.69 15.67 6.65
C VAL A 39 -10.58 15.86 7.88
N PHE A 40 -9.99 16.40 8.94
CA PHE A 40 -10.73 16.92 10.10
C PHE A 40 -10.21 18.31 10.50
N PRO A 41 -11.03 19.13 11.17
CA PRO A 41 -10.63 20.46 11.61
C PRO A 41 -9.43 20.42 12.56
N ASN A 42 -8.50 21.35 12.38
CA ASN A 42 -7.35 21.45 13.27
C ASN A 42 -7.82 21.94 14.66
N PRO A 43 -7.45 21.24 15.75
CA PRO A 43 -7.92 21.55 17.09
C PRO A 43 -7.31 22.83 17.71
N THR A 44 -6.26 23.41 17.11
CA THR A 44 -5.64 24.66 17.57
C THR A 44 -5.92 25.84 16.62
N TYR A 45 -5.87 25.60 15.31
CA TYR A 45 -5.97 26.64 14.28
C TYR A 45 -7.25 26.48 13.46
N SER A 46 -8.28 27.25 13.79
CA SER A 46 -9.65 27.10 13.25
C SER A 46 -9.78 27.28 11.73
N ASP A 47 -8.80 27.90 11.09
CA ASP A 47 -8.72 28.14 9.65
C ASP A 47 -8.02 27.01 8.87
N THR A 48 -7.62 25.93 9.55
CA THR A 48 -6.88 24.84 8.92
C THR A 48 -7.48 23.46 9.19
N ASN A 49 -7.16 22.52 8.30
CA ASN A 49 -7.52 21.12 8.40
C ASN A 49 -6.27 20.25 8.51
N ILE A 50 -6.45 19.05 9.07
CA ILE A 50 -5.44 18.00 9.16
C ILE A 50 -5.87 16.84 8.27
N TRP A 51 -4.97 16.44 7.38
CA TRP A 51 -5.18 15.33 6.46
C TRP A 51 -4.95 13.99 7.14
N VAL A 52 -5.80 13.00 6.83
CA VAL A 52 -5.67 11.65 7.37
C VAL A 52 -5.24 10.70 6.27
N PHE A 53 -4.11 10.05 6.47
CA PHE A 53 -3.58 9.02 5.58
C PHE A 53 -3.51 7.69 6.31
N ALA A 54 -3.63 6.61 5.55
CA ALA A 54 -3.29 5.29 6.04
C ALA A 54 -1.88 4.87 5.58
N ASP A 55 -1.28 3.92 6.30
CA ASP A 55 0.06 3.42 6.01
C ASP A 55 0.13 2.74 4.62
N MET A 56 0.70 3.45 3.66
CA MET A 56 0.79 3.01 2.27
C MET A 56 1.62 1.72 2.09
N PRO A 57 2.80 1.56 2.73
CA PRO A 57 3.49 0.27 2.80
C PRO A 57 2.61 -0.90 3.27
N HIS A 58 1.70 -0.68 4.23
CA HIS A 58 0.78 -1.72 4.66
C HIS A 58 -0.20 -2.10 3.55
N TYR A 59 -0.82 -1.11 2.89
CA TYR A 59 -1.72 -1.34 1.76
C TYR A 59 -1.07 -2.15 0.65
N LEU A 60 0.17 -1.82 0.27
CA LEU A 60 0.85 -2.51 -0.83
C LEU A 60 1.06 -4.01 -0.51
N LYS A 61 1.32 -4.33 0.77
CA LYS A 61 1.43 -5.72 1.22
C LYS A 61 0.09 -6.46 1.15
N LEU A 62 -1.00 -5.81 1.57
CA LEU A 62 -2.34 -6.39 1.50
C LEU A 62 -2.76 -6.63 0.05
N LEU A 63 -2.58 -5.62 -0.81
CA LEU A 63 -2.84 -5.74 -2.24
C LEU A 63 -2.07 -6.92 -2.84
N ARG A 64 -0.79 -7.06 -2.49
CA ARG A 64 0.03 -8.18 -2.94
C ARG A 64 -0.52 -9.51 -2.42
N ASN A 65 -0.92 -9.59 -1.16
CA ASN A 65 -1.45 -10.83 -0.60
C ASN A 65 -2.74 -11.25 -1.33
N HIS A 66 -3.69 -10.32 -1.52
CA HIS A 66 -4.91 -10.59 -2.30
C HIS A 66 -4.60 -11.04 -3.73
N PHE A 67 -3.68 -10.33 -4.40
CA PHE A 67 -3.25 -10.70 -5.75
C PHE A 67 -2.62 -12.10 -5.83
N LEU A 68 -1.80 -12.50 -4.84
CA LEU A 68 -1.18 -13.82 -4.82
C LEU A 68 -2.13 -14.95 -4.40
N ASP A 69 -3.10 -14.65 -3.53
CA ASP A 69 -4.00 -15.66 -2.96
C ASP A 69 -5.24 -15.91 -3.85
N GLU A 70 -5.82 -14.83 -4.40
CA GLU A 70 -7.13 -14.85 -5.05
C GLU A 70 -7.11 -14.25 -6.47
N GLY A 71 -6.09 -13.45 -6.80
CA GLY A 71 -6.08 -12.61 -7.99
C GLY A 71 -6.91 -11.33 -7.83
N LEU A 72 -7.08 -10.60 -8.94
CA LEU A 72 -7.80 -9.33 -9.00
C LEU A 72 -8.76 -9.36 -10.17
N VAL A 73 -10.00 -8.93 -9.94
CA VAL A 73 -11.02 -8.77 -11.00
C VAL A 73 -11.12 -7.28 -11.34
N LEU A 74 -10.84 -6.94 -12.59
CA LEU A 74 -10.98 -5.57 -13.10
C LEU A 74 -12.44 -5.23 -13.40
N LYS A 75 -12.72 -3.94 -13.60
CA LYS A 75 -14.08 -3.43 -13.86
C LYS A 75 -14.72 -4.02 -15.12
N ASP A 76 -13.92 -4.43 -16.09
CA ASP A 76 -14.37 -5.04 -17.34
C ASP A 76 -14.54 -6.58 -17.22
N GLY A 77 -14.30 -7.14 -16.04
CA GLY A 77 -14.38 -8.58 -15.79
C GLY A 77 -13.08 -9.33 -16.06
N THR A 78 -12.00 -8.65 -16.49
CA THR A 78 -10.69 -9.28 -16.67
C THR A 78 -10.14 -9.75 -15.33
N GLU A 79 -9.79 -11.03 -15.25
CA GLU A 79 -9.13 -11.63 -14.09
C GLU A 79 -7.61 -11.57 -14.27
N ILE A 80 -6.91 -11.06 -13.26
CA ILE A 80 -5.45 -10.94 -13.22
C ILE A 80 -4.96 -11.66 -11.98
N ASP A 81 -4.18 -12.73 -12.17
CA ASP A 81 -3.66 -13.54 -11.08
C ASP A 81 -2.13 -13.72 -11.17
N VAL A 82 -1.61 -14.52 -10.24
CA VAL A 82 -0.18 -14.83 -10.15
C VAL A 82 0.36 -15.58 -11.38
N HIS A 83 -0.49 -16.19 -12.22
CA HIS A 83 -0.06 -16.96 -13.39
C HIS A 83 0.75 -16.10 -14.36
N ILE A 84 0.33 -14.86 -14.59
CA ILE A 84 1.01 -13.89 -15.45
C ILE A 84 2.47 -13.71 -15.02
N LEU A 85 2.74 -13.67 -13.70
CA LEU A 85 4.11 -13.51 -13.20
C LEU A 85 4.92 -14.81 -13.28
N ASN A 86 4.28 -15.97 -13.13
CA ASN A 86 4.94 -17.25 -13.35
C ASN A 86 5.38 -17.42 -14.81
N GLU A 87 4.56 -16.98 -15.77
CA GLU A 87 4.94 -16.99 -17.19
C GLU A 87 6.13 -16.07 -17.47
N VAL A 88 6.15 -14.85 -16.90
CA VAL A 88 7.30 -13.94 -17.02
C VAL A 88 8.57 -14.57 -16.46
N LEU A 89 8.51 -15.18 -15.28
CA LEU A 89 9.67 -15.83 -14.67
C LEU A 89 10.16 -17.06 -15.47
N ALA A 90 9.26 -17.77 -16.13
CA ALA A 90 9.62 -18.90 -17.00
C ALA A 90 10.34 -18.44 -18.29
N LYS A 91 10.00 -17.25 -18.80
CA LYS A 91 10.64 -16.66 -19.99
C LYS A 91 11.95 -15.92 -19.66
N ASP A 92 12.01 -15.24 -18.53
CA ASP A 92 13.14 -14.38 -18.12
C ASP A 92 14.26 -15.17 -17.43
N THR A 93 14.82 -16.16 -18.14
CA THR A 93 15.83 -17.12 -17.63
C THR A 93 17.26 -16.84 -18.09
N GLY A 94 17.48 -15.79 -18.88
CA GLY A 94 18.81 -15.42 -19.37
C GLY A 94 19.74 -14.87 -18.29
N GLU A 95 21.02 -14.73 -18.61
CA GLU A 95 22.03 -14.10 -17.72
C GLU A 95 21.67 -12.63 -17.42
N ILE A 96 21.11 -11.93 -18.41
CA ILE A 96 20.56 -10.59 -18.27
C ILE A 96 19.04 -10.70 -18.18
N ARG A 97 18.51 -10.49 -16.98
CA ARG A 97 17.08 -10.58 -16.68
C ARG A 97 16.39 -9.22 -16.67
N LEU A 98 15.22 -9.13 -17.29
CA LEU A 98 14.35 -7.95 -17.23
C LEU A 98 13.79 -7.74 -15.81
N CYS A 99 13.41 -8.83 -15.16
CA CYS A 99 12.81 -8.90 -13.83
C CYS A 99 13.82 -9.30 -12.75
N PHE A 100 15.06 -8.78 -12.80
CA PHE A 100 16.12 -9.16 -11.84
C PHE A 100 15.77 -8.93 -10.35
N LYS A 101 14.77 -8.08 -10.05
CA LYS A 101 14.28 -7.82 -8.69
C LYS A 101 13.16 -8.76 -8.25
N LEU A 102 12.52 -9.47 -9.18
CA LEU A 102 11.44 -10.40 -8.90
C LEU A 102 12.04 -11.77 -8.60
N ASP A 103 12.17 -12.08 -7.33
CA ASP A 103 12.58 -13.41 -6.88
C ASP A 103 11.37 -14.37 -6.96
N PRO A 104 11.52 -15.58 -7.51
CA PRO A 104 10.43 -16.57 -7.54
C PRO A 104 9.81 -16.86 -6.17
N SER A 105 10.61 -16.79 -5.09
CA SER A 105 10.11 -16.96 -3.72
C SER A 105 9.10 -15.89 -3.31
N PHE A 106 9.10 -14.72 -3.95
CA PHE A 106 8.16 -13.64 -3.65
C PHE A 106 6.72 -13.98 -4.04
N LEU A 107 6.52 -14.95 -4.93
CA LEU A 107 5.19 -15.42 -5.33
C LEU A 107 4.62 -16.49 -4.38
N THR A 108 5.44 -17.05 -3.47
CA THR A 108 5.06 -18.18 -2.59
C THR A 108 5.20 -17.85 -1.10
N LEU A 109 5.13 -16.56 -0.74
CA LEU A 109 5.39 -16.08 0.62
C LEU A 109 4.34 -16.57 1.64
N LYS A 110 4.82 -17.06 2.79
CA LYS A 110 4.01 -17.62 3.89
C LYS A 110 4.34 -16.96 5.23
N GLY A 111 3.39 -17.00 6.16
CA GLY A 111 3.59 -16.53 7.54
C GLY A 111 4.15 -15.12 7.64
N ASN A 112 5.17 -14.92 8.48
CA ASN A 112 5.78 -13.61 8.73
C ASN A 112 6.43 -12.97 7.49
N ASP A 113 6.81 -13.74 6.47
CA ASP A 113 7.34 -13.16 5.23
C ASP A 113 6.31 -12.30 4.49
N ARG A 114 5.01 -12.50 4.75
CA ARG A 114 3.96 -11.63 4.22
C ARG A 114 4.01 -10.20 4.76
N GLN A 115 4.69 -9.98 5.89
CA GLN A 115 4.86 -8.65 6.47
C GLN A 115 5.96 -7.82 5.80
N ARG A 116 6.81 -8.44 4.97
CA ARG A 116 7.89 -7.75 4.26
C ARG A 116 7.33 -6.91 3.12
N VAL A 117 7.72 -5.64 3.08
CA VAL A 117 7.28 -4.68 2.05
C VAL A 117 8.05 -4.87 0.73
N MET A 118 9.31 -5.29 0.80
CA MET A 118 10.19 -5.41 -0.37
C MET A 118 9.61 -6.33 -1.47
N PRO A 119 9.09 -7.54 -1.16
CA PRO A 119 8.44 -8.38 -2.16
C PRO A 119 7.26 -7.70 -2.88
N ALA A 120 6.43 -6.96 -2.15
CA ALA A 120 5.30 -6.24 -2.74
C ALA A 120 5.76 -5.14 -3.71
N LYS A 121 6.87 -4.46 -3.41
CA LYS A 121 7.50 -3.49 -4.33
C LYS A 121 8.07 -4.14 -5.59
N ALA A 122 8.60 -5.36 -5.49
CA ALA A 122 9.12 -6.10 -6.64
C ALA A 122 7.99 -6.61 -7.54
N VAL A 123 6.92 -7.15 -6.96
CA VAL A 123 5.72 -7.60 -7.67
C VAL A 123 5.10 -6.44 -8.45
N PHE A 124 4.80 -5.32 -7.78
CA PHE A 124 4.18 -4.15 -8.39
C PHE A 124 5.21 -3.11 -8.87
N SER A 125 6.22 -3.57 -9.62
CA SER A 125 7.27 -2.70 -10.15
C SER A 125 7.06 -2.39 -11.63
N ARG A 126 7.59 -1.24 -12.07
CA ARG A 126 7.61 -0.87 -13.50
C ARG A 126 8.36 -1.89 -14.36
N THR A 127 9.44 -2.49 -13.84
CA THR A 127 10.22 -3.50 -14.57
C THR A 127 9.43 -4.78 -14.76
N THR A 128 8.66 -5.20 -13.75
CA THR A 128 7.77 -6.36 -13.84
C THR A 128 6.67 -6.11 -14.86
N ALA A 129 6.01 -4.95 -14.82
CA ALA A 129 4.99 -4.58 -15.80
C ALA A 129 5.53 -4.61 -17.24
N LYS A 130 6.73 -4.07 -17.47
CA LYS A 130 7.35 -4.09 -18.80
C LYS A 130 7.67 -5.50 -19.29
N ALA A 131 8.02 -6.43 -18.41
CA ALA A 131 8.28 -7.81 -18.78
C ALA A 131 7.01 -8.60 -19.11
N VAL A 132 5.85 -8.18 -18.59
CA VAL A 132 4.54 -8.75 -18.96
C VAL A 132 4.15 -8.38 -20.40
N GLU A 133 4.60 -7.23 -20.90
CA GLU A 133 4.33 -6.76 -22.27
C GLU A 133 5.14 -7.50 -23.35
N VAL A 134 6.14 -8.30 -22.97
CA VAL A 134 7.13 -8.95 -23.87
C VAL A 134 6.89 -10.46 -23.97
#